data_AF-A0A7V8SZF0-F1
#
_entry.id   AF-A0A7V8SZF0-F1
#
_cell.length_a   1.000
_cell.length_b   1.000
_cell.length_c   1.000
_cell.angle_alpha   90.00
_cell.angle_beta   90.00
_cell.angle_gamma   90.00
#
_symmetry.space_group_name_H-M   'P 1'
#
loop_
_entity.id
_entity.type
_entity.pdbx_description
1 polymer ?
#
loop_
_entity_poly.entity_id
_entity_poly.type
_entity_poly.pdbx_seq_one_letter_code
_entity_poly.pdbx_strand_id
1 'polypeptide(L)'
;MELFTRLFGHLLAFVYHCFDRIVIHGYLTGLSRPEHVVYFFREVTGAPVITKEILSERTSQYQNWVEAFARNHRIPFEWAEKGVRKEDFVRRWQRRIVRNNAYGVYFIFKSLEVGPTFRIAVPKYPSKDPNYRIVAHQRSRFTHYYFYIRDEVLGPIVMCVGSFFPFKTTYYLNGHSFIEQQLNRAGITFRKDDNAFLAVADVAALQAAADKLSPKIIRKQLDYW
;
A
#
# COMPACT_ATOMS: atom_id res chain seq x y z
N MET A 1 -12.92 -28.51 5.27
CA MET A 1 -12.07 -28.61 6.48
C MET A 1 -12.40 -29.83 7.33
N GLU A 2 -13.68 -30.19 7.52
CA GLU A 2 -14.06 -31.35 8.34
C GLU A 2 -13.46 -32.68 7.86
N LEU A 3 -13.54 -33.00 6.56
CA LEU A 3 -12.96 -34.23 6.02
C LEU A 3 -11.43 -34.31 6.19
N PHE A 4 -10.73 -33.19 5.96
CA PHE A 4 -9.28 -33.11 6.15
C PHE A 4 -8.89 -33.33 7.61
N THR A 5 -9.61 -32.69 8.53
CA THR A 5 -9.41 -32.85 9.98
C THR A 5 -9.74 -34.28 10.42
N ARG A 6 -10.78 -34.90 9.85
CA ARG A 6 -11.13 -36.30 10.12
C ARG A 6 -10.04 -37.27 9.68
N LEU A 7 -9.46 -37.06 8.50
CA LEU A 7 -8.46 -37.96 7.92
C LEU A 7 -7.05 -37.74 8.50
N PHE A 8 -6.68 -36.49 8.77
CA PHE A 8 -5.31 -36.11 9.09
C PHE A 8 -5.15 -35.39 10.43
N GLY A 9 -6.21 -35.29 11.25
CA GLY A 9 -6.18 -34.54 12.52
C GLY A 9 -5.09 -35.01 13.49
N HIS A 10 -4.77 -36.31 13.48
CA HIS A 10 -3.68 -36.89 14.27
C HIS A 10 -2.27 -36.45 13.83
N LEU A 11 -2.13 -35.85 12.63
CA LEU A 11 -0.88 -35.30 12.10
C LEU A 11 -0.77 -33.78 12.30
N LEU A 12 -1.82 -33.11 12.79
CA LEU A 12 -1.83 -31.66 12.99
C LEU A 12 -1.24 -31.32 14.36
N ALA A 13 -0.17 -30.52 14.36
CA ALA A 13 0.43 -30.03 15.61
C ALA A 13 -0.49 -29.04 16.35
N PHE A 14 -1.12 -28.14 15.61
CA PHE A 14 -2.09 -27.15 16.11
C PHE A 14 -2.86 -26.50 14.95
N VAL A 15 -3.94 -25.80 15.28
CA VAL A 15 -4.78 -25.04 14.34
C VAL A 15 -4.96 -23.62 14.88
N TYR A 16 -4.91 -22.64 13.98
CA TYR A 16 -5.23 -21.25 14.28
C TYR A 16 -5.86 -20.59 13.05
N HIS A 17 -6.59 -19.50 13.28
CA HIS A 17 -7.30 -18.74 12.25
C HIS A 17 -6.78 -17.31 12.19
N CYS A 18 -6.47 -16.83 10.98
CA CYS A 18 -6.08 -15.45 10.74
C CYS A 18 -6.36 -15.02 9.31
N PHE A 19 -6.26 -13.71 9.07
CA PHE A 19 -6.19 -13.17 7.71
C PHE A 19 -4.81 -13.40 7.12
N ASP A 20 -4.73 -14.02 5.95
CA ASP A 20 -3.45 -14.21 5.26
C ASP A 20 -2.98 -12.90 4.60
N ARG A 21 -3.69 -12.47 3.55
CA ARG A 21 -3.38 -11.24 2.80
C ARG A 21 -4.54 -10.26 2.91
N ILE A 22 -4.23 -9.04 3.31
CA ILE A 22 -5.21 -7.95 3.41
C ILE A 22 -4.79 -6.86 2.43
N VAL A 23 -5.73 -6.43 1.58
CA VAL A 23 -5.52 -5.34 0.64
C VAL A 23 -6.50 -4.23 0.95
N ILE A 24 -5.98 -3.03 1.20
CA ILE A 24 -6.79 -1.84 1.51
C ILE A 24 -6.54 -0.79 0.43
N HIS A 25 -7.62 -0.27 -0.16
CA HIS A 25 -7.53 0.80 -1.14
C HIS A 25 -7.79 2.16 -0.48
N GLY A 26 -6.86 3.09 -0.67
CA GLY A 26 -7.01 4.48 -0.26
C GLY A 26 -7.30 5.37 -1.46
N TYR A 27 -8.17 6.35 -1.25
CA TYR A 27 -8.49 7.37 -2.25
C TYR A 27 -8.92 8.65 -1.56
N LEU A 28 -8.66 9.77 -2.22
CA LEU A 28 -9.17 11.07 -1.79
C LEU A 28 -10.64 11.17 -2.24
N THR A 29 -11.58 11.08 -1.29
CA THR A 29 -13.02 11.11 -1.56
C THR A 29 -13.43 12.33 -2.40
N GLY A 30 -12.86 13.49 -2.08
CA GLY A 30 -13.06 14.74 -2.84
C GLY A 30 -12.52 14.73 -4.27
N LEU A 31 -11.74 13.73 -4.68
CA LEU A 31 -11.19 13.61 -6.04
C LEU A 31 -11.69 12.37 -6.79
N SER A 32 -12.71 11.71 -6.24
CA SER A 32 -13.27 10.47 -6.78
C SER A 32 -14.27 10.69 -7.92
N ARG A 33 -14.88 11.88 -8.02
CA ARG A 33 -15.91 12.22 -9.01
C ARG A 33 -15.45 13.36 -9.90
N PRO A 34 -15.74 13.35 -11.22
CA PRO A 34 -15.34 14.41 -12.14
C PRO A 34 -15.73 15.81 -11.69
N GLU A 35 -16.94 15.98 -11.16
CA GLU A 35 -17.47 17.27 -10.72
C GLU A 35 -16.69 17.80 -9.52
N HIS A 36 -16.28 16.92 -8.60
CA HIS A 36 -15.43 17.31 -7.48
C HIS A 36 -14.00 17.63 -7.91
N VAL A 37 -13.49 17.00 -8.98
CA VAL A 37 -12.20 17.37 -9.58
C VAL A 37 -12.29 18.79 -10.15
N VAL A 38 -13.37 19.11 -10.86
CA VAL A 38 -13.66 20.49 -11.34
C VAL A 38 -13.67 21.48 -10.18
N TYR A 39 -14.42 21.17 -9.13
CA TYR A 39 -14.47 22.00 -7.92
C TYR A 39 -13.09 22.17 -7.28
N PHE A 40 -12.33 21.09 -7.09
CA PHE A 40 -11.01 21.14 -6.46
C PHE A 40 -10.07 22.08 -7.21
N PHE A 41 -9.99 21.97 -8.53
CA PHE A 41 -9.09 22.84 -9.28
C PHE A 41 -9.55 24.29 -9.29
N ARG A 42 -10.85 24.55 -9.49
CA ARG A 42 -11.37 25.92 -9.57
C ARG A 42 -11.38 26.62 -8.21
N GLU A 43 -12.00 26.00 -7.22
CA GLU A 43 -12.29 26.65 -5.94
C GLU A 43 -11.17 26.46 -4.91
N VAL A 44 -10.47 25.31 -4.93
CA VAL A 44 -9.42 25.02 -3.94
C VAL A 44 -8.04 25.45 -4.44
N THR A 45 -7.71 25.19 -5.71
CA THR A 45 -6.40 25.56 -6.28
C THR A 45 -6.39 26.91 -6.99
N GLY A 46 -7.56 27.51 -7.26
CA GLY A 46 -7.68 28.77 -7.99
C GLY A 46 -7.41 28.65 -9.50
N ALA A 47 -7.30 27.43 -10.04
CA ALA A 47 -7.05 27.19 -11.45
C ALA A 47 -8.37 27.33 -12.25
N PRO A 48 -8.51 28.34 -13.13
CA PRO A 48 -9.79 28.62 -13.80
C PRO A 48 -10.21 27.50 -14.77
N VAL A 49 -9.23 26.80 -15.34
CA VAL A 49 -9.42 25.72 -16.32
C VAL A 49 -8.63 24.51 -15.86
N ILE A 50 -9.23 23.32 -15.89
CA ILE A 50 -8.46 22.08 -15.75
C ILE A 50 -7.86 21.71 -17.09
N THR A 51 -6.54 21.55 -17.14
CA THR A 51 -5.86 21.06 -18.32
C THR A 51 -5.00 19.84 -17.99
N LYS A 52 -4.54 19.14 -19.03
CA LYS A 52 -3.65 18.00 -18.86
C LYS A 52 -2.32 18.42 -18.23
N GLU A 53 -1.88 19.64 -18.52
CA GLU A 53 -0.65 20.24 -18.01
C GLU A 53 -0.71 20.39 -16.49
N ILE A 54 -1.83 20.89 -15.95
CA ILE A 54 -2.03 21.02 -14.50
C ILE A 54 -2.00 19.65 -13.79
N LEU A 55 -2.63 18.62 -14.37
CA LEU A 55 -2.54 17.25 -13.82
C LEU A 55 -1.10 16.70 -13.88
N SER A 56 -0.38 17.01 -14.97
CA SER A 56 1.00 16.57 -15.18
C SER A 56 1.97 17.29 -14.25
N GLU A 57 1.75 18.58 -13.95
CA GLU A 57 2.54 19.34 -13.00
C GLU A 57 2.46 18.73 -11.60
N ARG A 58 1.25 18.39 -11.13
CA ARG A 58 1.06 17.69 -9.85
C ARG A 58 1.76 16.34 -9.81
N THR A 59 1.79 15.64 -10.94
CA THR A 59 2.53 14.38 -11.09
C THR A 59 4.03 14.63 -10.92
N SER A 60 4.60 15.62 -11.62
CA SER A 60 6.01 15.99 -11.50
C SER A 60 6.38 16.43 -10.08
N GLN A 61 5.54 17.22 -9.43
CA GLN A 61 5.73 17.62 -8.02
C GLN A 61 5.81 16.39 -7.10
N TYR A 62 4.90 15.44 -7.25
CA TYR A 62 4.90 14.22 -6.44
C TYR A 62 6.13 13.34 -6.74
N GLN A 63 6.48 13.14 -8.02
CA GLN A 63 7.65 12.35 -8.40
C GLN A 63 8.95 12.95 -7.84
N ASN A 64 9.12 14.26 -7.96
CA ASN A 64 10.26 14.99 -7.38
C ASN A 64 10.31 14.86 -5.86
N TRP A 65 9.14 14.91 -5.19
CA TRP A 65 9.05 14.72 -3.74
C TRP A 65 9.49 13.32 -3.33
N VAL A 66 9.05 12.26 -4.03
CA VAL A 66 9.44 10.88 -3.72
C VAL A 66 10.96 10.68 -3.91
N GLU A 67 11.53 11.24 -4.98
CA GLU A 67 12.97 11.15 -5.24
C GLU A 67 13.79 11.91 -4.19
N ALA A 68 13.33 13.11 -3.80
CA ALA A 68 13.94 13.87 -2.70
C ALA A 68 13.84 13.14 -1.35
N PHE A 69 12.68 12.55 -1.05
CA PHE A 69 12.46 11.73 0.14
C PHE A 69 13.43 10.55 0.19
N ALA A 70 13.52 9.76 -0.89
CA ALA A 70 14.42 8.62 -0.94
C ALA A 70 15.88 9.04 -0.74
N ARG A 71 16.31 10.12 -1.39
CA ARG A 71 17.67 10.67 -1.25
C ARG A 71 17.96 11.13 0.17
N ASN A 72 17.07 11.93 0.75
CA ASN A 72 17.27 12.52 2.08
C ASN A 72 17.34 11.46 3.19
N HIS A 73 16.56 10.38 3.04
CA HIS A 73 16.55 9.26 3.98
C HIS A 73 17.52 8.12 3.60
N ARG A 74 18.29 8.28 2.51
CA ARG A 74 19.23 7.26 1.98
C ARG A 74 18.54 5.91 1.72
N ILE A 75 17.29 5.97 1.26
CA ILE A 75 16.47 4.80 0.94
C ILE A 75 16.80 4.37 -0.50
N PRO A 76 17.12 3.08 -0.73
CA PRO A 76 17.29 2.57 -2.09
C PRO A 76 15.99 2.69 -2.90
N PHE A 77 16.14 3.12 -4.14
CA PHE A 77 15.06 3.49 -5.04
C PHE A 77 15.38 2.93 -6.42
N GLU A 78 14.60 1.94 -6.87
CA GLU A 78 14.91 1.18 -8.09
C GLU A 78 13.68 1.00 -8.98
N TRP A 79 13.90 0.77 -10.28
CA TRP A 79 12.84 0.29 -11.15
C TRP A 79 12.52 -1.18 -10.89
N ALA A 80 11.24 -1.52 -10.88
CA ALA A 80 10.80 -2.91 -10.78
C ALA A 80 11.11 -3.66 -12.09
N GLU A 81 11.98 -4.66 -12.01
CA GLU A 81 12.32 -5.53 -13.14
C GLU A 81 11.27 -6.61 -13.39
N LYS A 82 11.08 -6.98 -14.67
CA LYS A 82 10.14 -8.03 -15.06
C LYS A 82 10.68 -9.40 -14.64
N GLY A 83 9.82 -10.23 -14.04
CA GLY A 83 10.17 -11.60 -13.64
C GLY A 83 10.87 -11.71 -12.29
N VAL A 84 11.19 -10.58 -11.64
CA VAL A 84 11.77 -10.58 -10.29
C VAL A 84 10.66 -10.62 -9.25
N ARG A 85 10.75 -11.58 -8.32
CA ARG A 85 9.92 -11.59 -7.11
C ARG A 85 10.37 -10.44 -6.20
N LYS A 86 9.61 -9.35 -6.22
CA LYS A 86 9.93 -8.10 -5.51
C LYS A 86 10.22 -8.33 -4.02
N GLU A 87 9.46 -9.19 -3.35
CA GLU A 87 9.68 -9.52 -1.93
C GLU A 87 11.06 -10.16 -1.66
N ASP A 88 11.50 -11.09 -2.51
CA ASP A 88 12.81 -11.72 -2.36
C ASP A 88 13.93 -10.70 -2.61
N PHE A 89 13.75 -9.81 -3.59
CA PHE A 89 14.71 -8.75 -3.91
C PHE A 89 14.94 -7.80 -2.71
N VAL A 90 13.85 -7.33 -2.09
CA VAL A 90 13.97 -6.35 -0.99
C VAL A 90 14.39 -6.97 0.34
N ARG A 91 14.39 -8.31 0.45
CA ARG A 91 14.64 -9.05 1.69
C ARG A 91 15.96 -8.67 2.37
N ARG A 92 17.00 -8.33 1.61
CA ARG A 92 18.29 -7.88 2.18
C ARG A 92 18.15 -6.59 3.01
N TRP A 93 17.35 -5.63 2.56
CA TRP A 93 17.11 -4.38 3.28
C TRP A 93 16.14 -4.58 4.45
N GLN A 94 15.13 -5.42 4.26
CA GLN A 94 14.21 -5.82 5.33
C GLN A 94 14.97 -6.45 6.51
N ARG A 95 15.89 -7.39 6.26
CA ARG A 95 16.72 -7.99 7.31
C ARG A 95 17.61 -6.96 8.01
N ARG A 96 18.14 -5.99 7.27
CA ARG A 96 18.98 -4.92 7.83
C ARG A 96 18.17 -4.01 8.77
N ILE A 97 16.99 -3.57 8.35
CA ILE A 97 16.16 -2.69 9.18
C ILE A 97 15.64 -3.42 10.44
N VAL A 98 15.31 -4.73 10.33
CA VAL A 98 14.97 -5.58 11.48
C VAL A 98 16.14 -5.70 12.45
N ARG A 99 17.35 -6.00 11.96
CA ARG A 99 18.57 -6.12 12.79
C ARG A 99 18.88 -4.83 13.55
N ASN A 100 18.64 -3.69 12.91
CA ASN A 100 18.87 -2.38 13.52
C ASN A 100 17.73 -1.95 14.46
N ASN A 101 16.71 -2.79 14.64
CA ASN A 101 15.49 -2.48 15.37
C ASN A 101 14.85 -1.13 14.99
N ALA A 102 14.90 -0.77 13.70
CA ALA A 102 14.37 0.49 13.19
C ALA A 102 13.03 0.30 12.48
N TYR A 103 12.21 1.34 12.42
CA TYR A 103 10.91 1.33 11.75
C TYR A 103 10.88 2.41 10.69
N GLY A 104 10.17 2.16 9.59
CA GLY A 104 10.16 3.08 8.45
C GLY A 104 10.20 2.42 7.08
N VAL A 105 10.18 3.29 6.07
CA VAL A 105 10.42 2.91 4.68
C VAL A 105 11.88 2.44 4.55
N TYR A 106 12.08 1.21 4.08
CA TYR A 106 13.43 0.65 3.89
C TYR A 106 13.80 0.43 2.42
N PHE A 107 12.82 0.52 1.51
CA PHE A 107 13.02 0.37 0.08
C PHE A 107 11.87 0.97 -0.72
N ILE A 108 12.12 1.50 -1.92
CA ILE A 108 11.09 1.99 -2.84
C ILE A 108 11.29 1.38 -4.23
N PHE A 109 10.25 0.75 -4.78
CA PHE A 109 10.20 0.42 -6.21
C PHE A 109 9.42 1.47 -7.01
N LYS A 110 9.89 1.78 -8.22
CA LYS A 110 9.17 2.52 -9.26
C LYS A 110 8.72 1.53 -10.34
N SER A 111 7.47 1.59 -10.75
CA SER A 111 6.88 0.69 -11.76
C SER A 111 5.96 1.48 -12.70
N LEU A 112 5.86 1.08 -13.96
CA LEU A 112 4.96 1.72 -14.93
C LEU A 112 3.71 0.85 -15.14
N GLU A 113 2.57 1.30 -14.65
CA GLU A 113 1.35 0.48 -14.56
C GLU A 113 0.11 1.23 -15.06
N VAL A 114 -0.94 0.49 -15.41
CA VAL A 114 -2.21 1.06 -15.87
C VAL A 114 -3.14 1.30 -14.69
N GLY A 115 -3.32 2.57 -14.32
CA GLY A 115 -4.17 2.99 -13.21
C GLY A 115 -5.34 3.87 -13.63
N PRO A 116 -6.33 4.08 -12.74
CA PRO A 116 -7.44 5.00 -12.97
C PRO A 116 -6.98 6.47 -12.87
N THR A 117 -7.50 7.30 -13.76
CA THR A 117 -7.25 8.74 -13.86
C THR A 117 -8.43 9.44 -14.54
N PHE A 118 -8.26 10.68 -14.96
CA PHE A 118 -9.25 11.47 -15.69
C PHE A 118 -8.73 11.90 -17.06
N ARG A 119 -9.59 11.77 -18.07
CA ARG A 119 -9.45 12.43 -19.35
C ARG A 119 -10.04 13.83 -19.25
N ILE A 120 -9.35 14.80 -19.83
CA ILE A 120 -9.85 16.16 -20.00
C ILE A 120 -10.04 16.40 -21.49
N ALA A 121 -11.21 16.89 -21.88
CA ALA A 121 -11.53 17.25 -23.26
C ALA A 121 -12.21 18.61 -23.35
N VAL A 122 -11.96 19.33 -24.44
CA VAL A 122 -12.70 20.54 -24.80
C VAL A 122 -14.04 20.10 -25.42
N PRO A 123 -15.18 20.72 -25.04
CA PRO A 123 -16.46 20.41 -25.65
C PRO A 123 -16.44 20.70 -27.16
N LYS A 124 -17.15 19.88 -27.95
CA LYS A 124 -17.27 20.07 -29.41
C LYS A 124 -18.04 21.35 -29.77
N TYR A 125 -19.01 21.73 -28.94
CA TYR A 125 -19.82 22.93 -29.12
C TYR A 125 -19.52 23.95 -28.02
N PRO A 126 -19.66 25.27 -28.30
CA PRO A 126 -19.45 26.31 -27.30
C PRO A 126 -20.31 26.10 -26.05
N SER A 127 -19.70 26.29 -24.88
CA SER A 127 -20.39 26.37 -23.59
C SER A 127 -20.54 27.84 -23.19
N LYS A 128 -21.50 28.13 -22.31
CA LYS A 128 -21.63 29.46 -21.67
C LYS A 128 -20.36 29.83 -20.89
N ASP A 129 -19.70 28.82 -20.31
CA ASP A 129 -18.43 28.96 -19.64
C ASP A 129 -17.27 28.65 -20.62
N PRO A 130 -16.44 29.64 -21.03
CA PRO A 130 -15.32 29.43 -21.95
C PRO A 130 -14.23 28.51 -21.36
N ASN A 131 -14.20 28.39 -20.03
CA ASN A 131 -13.27 27.55 -19.29
C ASN A 131 -13.81 26.13 -19.04
N TYR A 132 -15.01 25.81 -19.54
CA TYR A 132 -15.61 24.49 -19.38
C TYR A 132 -14.78 23.41 -20.05
N ARG A 133 -14.60 22.30 -19.33
CA ARG A 133 -13.89 21.10 -19.80
C ARG A 133 -14.69 19.88 -19.39
N ILE A 134 -14.76 18.90 -20.29
CA ILE A 134 -15.34 17.59 -20.00
C ILE A 134 -14.28 16.79 -19.26
N VAL A 135 -14.54 16.48 -18.00
CA VAL A 135 -13.72 15.60 -17.16
C VAL A 135 -14.42 14.25 -17.11
N ALA A 136 -13.73 13.18 -17.48
CA ALA A 136 -14.30 11.83 -17.50
C ALA A 136 -13.29 10.81 -16.97
N HIS A 137 -13.78 9.74 -16.34
CA HIS A 137 -12.90 8.66 -15.91
C HIS A 137 -12.17 8.01 -17.10
N GLN A 138 -10.90 7.70 -16.91
CA GLN A 138 -10.06 7.00 -17.86
C GLN A 138 -9.11 6.06 -17.12
N ARG A 139 -8.60 5.03 -17.80
CA ARG A 139 -7.40 4.32 -17.37
C ARG A 139 -6.23 4.71 -18.27
N SER A 140 -5.08 5.02 -17.66
CA SER A 140 -3.87 5.39 -18.37
C SER A 140 -2.66 4.75 -17.72
N ARG A 141 -1.55 4.72 -18.46
CA ARG A 141 -0.28 4.21 -17.97
C ARG A 141 0.51 5.33 -17.33
N PHE A 142 0.87 5.15 -16.07
CA PHE A 142 1.68 6.11 -15.31
C PHE A 142 2.46 5.39 -14.21
N THR A 143 3.45 6.10 -13.65
CA THR A 143 4.31 5.55 -12.63
C THR A 143 3.55 5.26 -11.34
N HIS A 144 3.84 4.13 -10.72
CA HIS A 144 3.43 3.76 -9.36
C HIS A 144 4.68 3.56 -8.50
N TYR A 145 4.61 3.98 -7.26
CA TYR A 145 5.67 3.84 -6.27
C TYR A 145 5.24 2.86 -5.19
N TYR A 146 6.05 1.84 -4.95
CA TYR A 146 5.83 0.84 -3.91
C TYR A 146 6.81 1.10 -2.77
N PHE A 147 6.31 1.67 -1.69
CA PHE A 147 7.05 1.89 -0.45
C PHE A 147 6.99 0.62 0.39
N TYR A 148 8.14 0.00 0.61
CA TYR A 148 8.28 -1.14 1.51
C TYR A 148 8.62 -0.62 2.90
N ILE A 149 7.74 -0.92 3.85
CA ILE A 149 7.72 -0.31 5.18
C ILE A 149 7.83 -1.42 6.22
N ARG A 150 8.67 -1.21 7.23
CA ARG A 150 8.59 -1.94 8.50
C ARG A 150 7.78 -1.10 9.47
N ASP A 151 6.51 -1.42 9.61
CA ASP A 151 5.61 -0.83 10.58
C ASP A 151 5.85 -1.46 11.96
N GLU A 152 5.66 -0.66 13.01
CA GLU A 152 5.92 -1.12 14.38
C GLU A 152 4.91 -2.18 14.83
N VAL A 153 3.65 -2.04 14.42
CA VAL A 153 2.55 -2.88 14.89
C VAL A 153 2.23 -3.99 13.90
N LEU A 154 2.10 -3.65 12.62
CA LEU A 154 1.71 -4.55 11.54
C LEU A 154 2.88 -5.37 10.99
N GLY A 155 4.12 -4.97 11.29
CA GLY A 155 5.32 -5.56 10.70
C GLY A 155 5.52 -5.08 9.25
N PRO A 156 6.08 -5.92 8.37
CA PRO A 156 6.26 -5.57 6.97
C PRO A 156 4.93 -5.28 6.26
N ILE A 157 4.79 -4.08 5.70
CA ILE A 157 3.68 -3.68 4.82
C ILE A 157 4.21 -3.04 3.54
N VAL A 158 3.38 -2.99 2.51
CA VAL A 158 3.70 -2.28 1.26
C VAL A 158 2.62 -1.26 0.96
N MET A 159 3.01 -0.01 0.76
CA MET A 159 2.12 1.04 0.27
C MET A 159 2.44 1.34 -1.19
N CYS A 160 1.51 1.06 -2.09
CA CYS A 160 1.59 1.45 -3.50
C CYS A 160 0.85 2.77 -3.70
N VAL A 161 1.49 3.76 -4.32
CA VAL A 161 0.90 5.05 -4.65
C VAL A 161 1.03 5.33 -6.14
N GLY A 162 -0.10 5.57 -6.81
CA GLY A 162 -0.11 6.07 -8.18
C GLY A 162 0.42 7.50 -8.25
N SER A 163 1.40 7.77 -9.09
CA SER A 163 2.01 9.11 -9.19
C SER A 163 1.17 10.12 -9.97
N PHE A 164 0.14 9.67 -10.68
CA PHE A 164 -0.73 10.53 -11.46
C PHE A 164 -2.08 10.72 -10.74
N PHE A 165 -2.66 11.90 -10.92
CA PHE A 165 -3.93 12.27 -10.33
C PHE A 165 -5.02 11.22 -10.63
N PRO A 166 -5.77 10.73 -9.61
CA PRO A 166 -5.97 11.30 -8.27
C PRO A 166 -5.14 10.65 -7.15
N PHE A 167 -3.95 10.10 -7.45
CA PHE A 167 -3.01 9.55 -6.45
C PHE A 167 -3.59 8.42 -5.58
N LYS A 168 -4.30 7.48 -6.20
CA LYS A 168 -4.85 6.32 -5.47
C LYS A 168 -3.74 5.53 -4.79
N THR A 169 -4.04 5.03 -3.60
CA THR A 169 -3.13 4.18 -2.83
C THR A 169 -3.69 2.77 -2.67
N THR A 170 -2.81 1.80 -2.54
CA THR A 170 -3.15 0.41 -2.20
C THR A 170 -2.14 -0.09 -1.18
N TYR A 171 -2.63 -0.51 -0.02
CA TYR A 171 -1.82 -1.08 1.05
C TYR A 171 -1.95 -2.60 1.02
N TYR A 172 -0.82 -3.28 1.12
CA TYR A 172 -0.73 -4.73 1.26
C TYR A 172 -0.22 -5.04 2.66
N LEU A 173 -1.01 -5.79 3.42
CA LEU A 173 -0.70 -6.25 4.76
C LEU A 173 -0.76 -7.77 4.81
N ASN A 174 -0.04 -8.35 5.76
CA ASN A 174 -0.02 -9.79 5.99
C ASN A 174 -0.32 -10.08 7.47
N GLY A 175 -1.38 -10.82 7.77
CA GLY A 175 -1.77 -11.09 9.17
C GLY A 175 -0.75 -11.96 9.90
N HIS A 176 -0.02 -12.82 9.20
CA HIS A 176 1.08 -13.60 9.79
C HIS A 176 2.26 -12.73 10.22
N SER A 177 2.46 -11.58 9.55
CA SER A 177 3.45 -10.59 9.97
C SER A 177 3.02 -9.84 11.24
N PHE A 178 1.73 -9.51 11.34
CA PHE A 178 1.17 -8.92 12.56
C PHE A 178 1.28 -9.89 13.75
N ILE A 179 0.89 -11.15 13.57
CA ILE A 179 1.00 -12.20 14.59
C ILE A 179 2.46 -12.33 15.05
N GLU A 180 3.40 -12.36 14.11
CA GLU A 180 4.84 -12.42 14.42
C GLU A 180 5.28 -11.25 15.31
N GLN A 181 4.85 -10.02 15.02
CA GLN A 181 5.14 -8.86 15.87
C GLN A 181 4.53 -9.02 17.27
N GLN A 182 3.29 -9.52 17.38
CA GLN A 182 2.63 -9.73 18.67
C GLN A 182 3.35 -10.80 19.52
N LEU A 183 3.74 -11.92 18.92
CA LEU A 183 4.45 -13.00 19.62
C LEU A 183 5.84 -12.56 20.06
N ASN A 184 6.58 -11.86 19.19
CA ASN A 184 7.89 -11.30 19.54
C ASN A 184 7.79 -10.34 20.72
N ARG A 185 6.79 -9.45 20.75
CA ARG A 185 6.55 -8.53 21.87
C ARG A 185 6.18 -9.24 23.16
N ALA A 186 5.46 -10.36 23.06
CA ALA A 186 5.10 -11.19 24.20
C ALA A 186 6.24 -12.12 24.66
N GLY A 187 7.38 -12.15 23.96
CA GLY A 187 8.49 -13.05 24.27
C GLY A 187 8.18 -14.52 24.00
N ILE A 188 7.23 -14.82 23.11
CA ILE A 188 6.80 -16.18 22.82
C ILE A 188 7.64 -16.74 21.67
N THR A 189 8.33 -17.84 21.94
CA THR A 189 9.14 -18.54 20.94
C THR A 189 8.25 -19.24 19.91
N PHE A 190 8.59 -19.10 18.64
CA PHE A 190 7.95 -19.80 17.53
C PHE A 190 8.97 -20.10 16.43
N ARG A 191 8.60 -21.00 15.51
CA ARG A 191 9.31 -21.28 14.27
C ARG A 191 8.38 -21.11 13.09
N LYS A 192 8.80 -20.34 12.09
CA LYS A 192 8.06 -20.14 10.84
C LYS A 192 8.82 -20.68 9.63
N ASP A 193 8.07 -21.09 8.62
CA ASP A 193 8.52 -21.21 7.24
C ASP A 193 7.57 -20.40 6.36
N ASP A 194 8.08 -19.30 5.80
CA ASP A 194 7.29 -18.24 5.16
C ASP A 194 6.12 -17.77 6.07
N ASN A 195 4.86 -17.95 5.64
CA ASN A 195 3.68 -17.62 6.45
C ASN A 195 3.33 -18.69 7.48
N ALA A 196 3.79 -19.95 7.31
CA ALA A 196 3.36 -21.05 8.16
C ALA A 196 4.09 -21.07 9.50
N PHE A 197 3.34 -21.03 10.62
CA PHE A 197 3.86 -21.34 11.94
C PHE A 197 4.00 -22.86 12.08
N LEU A 198 5.23 -23.35 12.16
CA LEU A 198 5.56 -24.77 12.27
C LEU A 198 5.66 -25.24 13.73
N ALA A 199 5.94 -24.32 14.65
CA ALA A 199 5.98 -24.55 16.09
C ALA A 199 5.72 -23.25 16.82
N VAL A 200 5.06 -23.31 17.97
CA VAL A 200 4.86 -22.17 18.88
C VAL A 200 4.86 -22.70 20.32
N ALA A 201 5.48 -21.96 21.24
CA ALA A 201 5.52 -22.34 22.65
C ALA A 201 4.15 -22.28 23.33
N ASP A 202 3.26 -21.41 22.83
CA ASP A 202 1.89 -21.24 23.32
C ASP A 202 0.92 -21.05 22.13
N VAL A 203 0.13 -22.08 21.86
CA VAL A 203 -0.88 -22.10 20.78
C VAL A 203 -2.05 -21.18 21.09
N ALA A 204 -2.45 -21.04 22.36
CA ALA A 204 -3.53 -20.14 22.74
C ALA A 204 -3.12 -18.68 22.51
N ALA A 205 -1.87 -18.35 22.82
CA ALA A 205 -1.33 -17.03 22.54
C ALA A 205 -1.16 -16.75 21.03
N LEU A 206 -0.87 -17.77 20.21
CA LEU A 206 -0.89 -17.64 18.74
C LEU A 206 -2.26 -17.21 18.24
N GLN A 207 -3.33 -17.88 18.68
CA GLN A 207 -4.69 -17.52 18.30
C GLN A 207 -5.06 -16.14 18.85
N ALA A 208 -4.77 -15.85 20.11
CA ALA A 208 -5.05 -14.55 20.71
C ALA A 208 -4.29 -13.41 20.00
N ALA A 209 -3.07 -13.66 19.51
CA ALA A 209 -2.32 -12.71 18.70
C ALA A 209 -3.01 -12.45 17.35
N ALA A 210 -3.57 -13.48 16.71
CA ALA A 210 -4.34 -13.33 15.48
C ALA A 210 -5.63 -12.52 15.71
N ASP A 211 -6.37 -12.83 16.77
CA ASP A 211 -7.66 -12.22 17.10
C ASP A 211 -7.54 -10.72 17.47
N LYS A 212 -6.35 -10.28 17.89
CA LYS A 212 -6.07 -8.86 18.17
C LYS A 212 -6.12 -7.98 16.93
N LEU A 213 -5.94 -8.53 15.73
CA LEU A 213 -5.93 -7.71 14.52
C LEU A 213 -7.31 -7.13 14.28
N SER A 214 -7.41 -5.80 14.32
CA SER A 214 -8.69 -5.09 14.20
C SER A 214 -8.63 -3.95 13.18
N PRO A 215 -9.78 -3.57 12.59
CA PRO A 215 -9.86 -2.42 11.70
C PRO A 215 -9.34 -1.12 12.33
N LYS A 216 -9.52 -0.95 13.65
CA LYS A 216 -9.01 0.21 14.39
C LYS A 216 -7.49 0.27 14.40
N ILE A 217 -6.82 -0.87 14.59
CA ILE A 217 -5.36 -0.96 14.54
C ILE A 217 -4.86 -0.67 13.14
N ILE A 218 -5.44 -1.35 12.13
CA ILE A 218 -5.06 -1.16 10.73
C ILE A 218 -5.21 0.31 10.35
N ARG A 219 -6.38 0.91 10.57
CA ARG A 219 -6.64 2.30 10.25
C ARG A 219 -5.65 3.25 10.91
N LYS A 220 -5.36 3.08 12.21
CA LYS A 220 -4.39 3.92 12.92
C LYS A 220 -3.01 3.89 12.27
N GLN A 221 -2.53 2.73 11.83
CA GLN A 221 -1.22 2.63 11.18
C GLN A 221 -1.26 3.17 9.74
N LEU A 222 -2.34 2.90 8.99
CA LEU A 222 -2.47 3.42 7.63
C LEU A 222 -2.69 4.94 7.60
N ASP A 223 -3.32 5.55 8.60
CA ASP A 223 -3.47 7.01 8.68
C ASP A 223 -2.14 7.72 8.99
N TYR A 224 -1.16 6.99 9.55
CA TYR A 224 0.19 7.50 9.77
C TYR A 224 1.06 7.46 8.50
N TRP A 225 0.86 6.45 7.64
CA TRP A 225 1.64 6.21 6.42
C TRP A 225 0.98 6.78 5.16
#